data_AF-A0A1M5V0G9-F1
#
_entry.id   AF-A0A1M5V0G9-F1
#
_cell.length_a   1.000
_cell.length_b   1.000
_cell.length_c   1.000
_cell.angle_alpha   90.00
_cell.angle_beta   90.00
_cell.angle_gamma   90.00
#
_symmetry.space_group_name_H-M   'P 1'
#
loop_
_entity.id
_entity.type
_entity.pdbx_description
1 polymer ?
#
loop_
_entity_poly.entity_id
_entity_poly.type
_entity_poly.pdbx_seq_one_letter_code
_entity_poly.pdbx_strand_id
1 'polypeptide(L)' 'MTEVILTSLALVVEYKSGLDKEGNDVYKKQRYSKISENATDEALYDVGNAIGQVLDTQTYRVSKENKFELFHV' A
#
# COMPACT_ATOMS: atom_id res chain seq x y z
N MET A 1 8.86 -30.79 6.83
CA MET A 1 7.67 -30.25 6.14
C MET A 1 7.88 -28.74 5.98
N THR A 2 7.42 -28.12 4.90
CA THR A 2 7.53 -26.66 4.76
C THR A 2 6.19 -26.02 5.11
N GLU A 3 6.19 -25.11 6.08
CA GLU A 3 5.04 -24.31 6.50
C GLU A 3 5.14 -22.90 5.91
N VAL A 4 4.01 -22.33 5.51
CA VAL A 4 3.91 -20.96 4.98
C VAL A 4 3.02 -20.15 5.91
N ILE A 5 3.55 -19.08 6.48
CA ILE A 5 2.86 -18.26 7.49
C ILE A 5 2.75 -16.83 6.99
N LEU A 6 1.54 -16.25 7.01
CA LEU A 6 1.33 -14.81 6.79
C LEU A 6 1.90 -14.03 7.98
N THR A 7 2.85 -13.12 7.74
CA THR A 7 3.52 -12.36 8.80
C THR A 7 3.30 -10.86 8.71
N SER A 8 2.83 -10.35 7.56
CA SER A 8 2.51 -8.93 7.41
C SER A 8 1.43 -8.70 6.36
N LEU A 9 0.50 -7.79 6.70
CA LEU A 9 -0.39 -7.14 5.76
C LEU A 9 -0.13 -5.64 5.77
N ALA A 10 -0.04 -5.04 4.58
CA ALA A 10 0.06 -3.60 4.42
C ALA A 10 -0.72 -3.05 3.21
N LEU A 11 -1.21 -1.83 3.36
CA LEU A 11 -1.77 -1.01 2.29
C LEU A 11 -0.69 -0.04 1.83
N VAL A 12 -0.44 0.03 0.53
CA VAL A 12 0.50 0.97 -0.07
C VAL A 12 -0.27 1.93 -0.96
N VAL A 13 -0.11 3.22 -0.68
CA VAL A 13 -0.69 4.31 -1.48
C VAL A 13 0.45 5.04 -2.17
N GLU A 14 0.40 5.08 -3.49
CA GLU A 14 1.32 5.85 -4.33
C GLU A 14 0.62 7.08 -4.88
N TYR A 15 1.25 8.24 -4.70
CA TYR A 15 0.70 9.53 -5.08
C TYR A 15 1.77 10.45 -5.66
N LYS A 16 1.36 11.36 -6.54
CA LYS A 16 2.23 12.39 -7.09
C LYS A 16 2.52 13.44 -6.00
N SER A 17 3.76 13.54 -5.56
CA SER A 17 4.18 14.49 -4.52
C SER A 17 4.59 15.86 -5.08
N GLY A 18 4.77 16.00 -6.38
CA GLY A 18 5.18 17.26 -7.01
C GLY A 18 6.00 17.03 -8.28
N LEU A 19 6.79 18.04 -8.65
CA LEU A 19 7.75 18.00 -9.75
C LEU A 19 9.18 18.04 -9.20
N ASP A 20 10.13 17.41 -9.90
CA ASP A 20 11.55 17.58 -9.63
C ASP A 20 12.10 18.89 -10.23
N LYS A 21 13.42 19.10 -10.14
CA LYS A 21 14.08 20.30 -10.68
C LYS A 21 14.04 20.39 -12.21
N GLU A 22 13.75 19.29 -12.89
CA GLU A 22 13.69 19.16 -14.34
C GLU A 22 12.24 19.19 -14.86
N GLY A 23 11.26 19.27 -13.96
CA GLY A 23 9.84 19.32 -14.29
C GLY A 23 9.19 17.94 -14.46
N ASN A 24 9.86 16.86 -14.06
CA ASN A 24 9.29 15.52 -14.11
C ASN A 24 8.45 15.22 -12.86
N ASP A 25 7.39 14.42 -13.05
CA ASP A 25 6.52 13.99 -11.97
C ASP A 25 7.25 13.12 -10.96
N VAL A 26 7.23 13.54 -9.68
CA VAL A 26 7.79 12.79 -8.56
C VAL A 26 6.66 12.07 -7.84
N TYR A 27 6.76 10.74 -7.77
CA TYR A 27 5.83 9.90 -7.03
C TYR A 27 6.41 9.48 -5.69
N LYS A 28 5.59 9.48 -4.64
CA LYS A 28 5.91 8.96 -3.32
C LYS A 28 5.00 7.79 -2.98
N LYS A 29 5.53 6.88 -2.16
CA LYS A 29 4.79 5.74 -1.63
C LYS A 29 4.67 5.87 -0.12
N GLN A 30 3.48 5.64 0.39
CA GLN A 30 3.23 5.54 1.82
C GLN A 30 2.65 4.17 2.15
N ARG A 31 3.28 3.51 3.12
CA ARG A 31 2.95 2.14 3.54
C ARG A 31 2.28 2.17 4.90
N TYR A 32 1.06 1.63 4.97
CA TYR A 32 0.27 1.48 6.18
C TYR A 32 0.24 0.01 6.56
N SER A 33 0.97 -0.34 7.62
CA SER A 33 1.04 -1.73 8.11
C SER A 33 -0.10 -2.01 9.11
N LYS A 34 -0.29 -3.29 9.45
CA LYS A 34 -1.28 -3.75 10.43
C LYS A 34 -2.73 -3.51 9.99
N ILE A 35 -2.98 -3.67 8.69
CA ILE A 35 -4.35 -3.79 8.20
C ILE A 35 -4.95 -5.12 8.65
N SER A 36 -6.26 -5.11 8.87
CA SER A 36 -7.02 -6.28 9.27
C SER A 36 -6.96 -7.37 8.21
N GLU A 37 -6.77 -8.63 8.62
CA GLU A 37 -6.88 -9.80 7.74
C GLU A 37 -8.28 -9.96 7.14
N ASN A 38 -9.29 -9.41 7.82
CA ASN A 38 -10.67 -9.45 7.39
C ASN A 38 -11.07 -8.26 6.51
N ALA A 39 -10.14 -7.34 6.20
CA ALA A 39 -10.45 -6.22 5.32
C ALA A 39 -10.73 -6.72 3.90
N THR A 40 -11.88 -6.32 3.34
CA THR A 40 -12.20 -6.58 1.94
C THR A 40 -11.32 -5.74 1.03
N ASP A 41 -11.08 -6.21 -0.19
CA ASP A 41 -10.26 -5.48 -1.15
C ASP A 41 -10.91 -4.14 -1.55
N GLU A 42 -12.25 -4.08 -1.61
CA GLU A 42 -13.03 -2.85 -1.79
C GLU A 42 -12.79 -1.86 -0.65
N ALA A 43 -12.86 -2.29 0.61
CA ALA A 43 -12.62 -1.41 1.75
C ALA A 43 -11.17 -0.88 1.78
N LEU A 44 -10.19 -1.70 1.39
CA LEU A 44 -8.80 -1.28 1.27
C LEU A 44 -8.61 -0.26 0.14
N TYR A 45 -9.31 -0.44 -0.98
CA TYR A 45 -9.31 0.50 -2.09
C TYR A 45 -9.93 1.85 -1.70
N ASP A 46 -11.09 1.83 -1.05
CA ASP A 46 -11.79 3.03 -0.60
C ASP A 46 -10.95 3.82 0.41
N VAL A 47 -10.33 3.14 1.38
CA VAL A 47 -9.41 3.77 2.33
C VAL A 47 -8.20 4.36 1.62
N GLY A 48 -7.60 3.64 0.66
CA GLY A 48 -6.47 4.12 -0.12
C GLY A 48 -6.80 5.39 -0.92
N ASN A 49 -7.98 5.43 -1.53
CA ASN A 49 -8.47 6.61 -2.25
C ASN A 49 -8.75 7.78 -1.32
N ALA A 50 -9.41 7.55 -0.18
CA ALA A 50 -9.67 8.59 0.82
C ALA A 50 -8.37 9.20 1.35
N ILE A 51 -7.33 8.39 1.57
CA ILE A 51 -6.01 8.88 1.96
C ILE A 51 -5.43 9.81 0.90
N GLY A 52 -5.47 9.43 -0.38
CA GLY A 52 -4.91 10.30 -1.41
C GLY A 52 -5.71 11.59 -1.63
N GLN A 53 -7.04 11.57 -1.46
CA GLN A 53 -7.85 12.79 -1.44
C GLN A 53 -7.41 13.77 -0.34
N VAL A 54 -7.10 13.26 0.86
CA VAL A 54 -6.60 14.09 1.98
C VAL A 54 -5.21 14.67 1.69
N LEU A 55 -4.40 13.96 0.92
CA LEU A 55 -3.08 14.43 0.51
C LEU A 55 -3.12 15.54 -0.55
N ASP A 56 -4.31 15.97 -1.00
CA ASP A 56 -4.53 16.95 -2.09
C ASP A 56 -3.74 16.59 -3.37
N THR A 57 -3.57 15.29 -3.60
CA THR A 57 -2.83 14.76 -4.74
C THR A 57 -3.65 13.66 -5.39
N GLN A 58 -3.55 13.54 -6.72
CA GLN A 58 -4.19 12.41 -7.39
C GLN A 58 -3.52 11.13 -6.94
N THR A 59 -4.31 10.21 -6.35
CA THR A 59 -3.84 8.85 -6.07
C THR A 59 -3.53 8.20 -7.39
N TYR A 60 -2.28 7.80 -7.59
CA TYR A 60 -1.86 7.13 -8.80
C TYR A 60 -2.14 5.63 -8.71
N ARG A 61 -1.88 5.04 -7.53
CA ARG A 61 -2.06 3.62 -7.31
C ARG A 61 -2.32 3.27 -5.85
N VAL A 62 -3.25 2.35 -5.63
CA VAL A 62 -3.47 1.66 -4.34
C VAL A 62 -3.03 0.21 -4.52
N SER A 63 -2.32 -0.36 -3.55
CA SER A 63 -1.84 -1.74 -3.61
C SER A 63 -1.90 -2.42 -2.25
N LYS A 64 -2.26 -3.70 -2.24
CA LYS A 64 -2.23 -4.58 -1.06
C LYS A 64 -0.93 -5.38 -1.09
N GLU A 65 -0.23 -5.42 0.03
CA GLU A 65 0.98 -6.21 0.22
C GLU A 65 0.76 -7.27 1.30
N ASN A 66 1.00 -8.53 0.94
CA ASN A 66 1.00 -9.65 1.87
C ASN A 66 2.42 -10.23 1.92
N LYS A 67 2.99 -10.34 3.13
CA LYS A 67 4.28 -10.99 3.35
C LYS A 67 4.04 -12.37 3.96
N PHE A 68 4.55 -13.40 3.29
CA PHE A 68 4.57 -14.77 3.80
C PHE A 68 6.00 -15.20 4.08
N GLU A 69 6.22 -15.86 5.21
CA GLU A 69 7.51 -16.47 5.57
C GLU A 69 7.39 -18.00 5.50
N LEU A 70 8.46 -18.65 5.04
CA LEU A 70 8.52 -20.10 4.87
C LEU A 70 9.42 -20.68 5.95
N PHE A 71 8.90 -21.64 6.71
CA PHE A 71 9.61 -22.34 7.76
C PHE A 71 9.75 -23.81 7.39
N HIS A 72 10.92 -24.38 7.61
CA HIS A 72 11.15 -25.81 7.44
C HIS A 72 11.21 -26.46 8.82
N VAL A 73 10.28 -27.39 9.08
CA VAL A 73 10.11 -28.12 10.35
C VAL A 73 10.35 -29.61 10.20
#